data_AF-A0A171DH88-F1
#
_entry.id   AF-A0A171DH88-F1
#
_cell.length_a   1.000
_cell.length_b   1.000
_cell.length_c   1.000
_cell.angle_alpha   90.00
_cell.angle_beta   90.00
_cell.angle_gamma   90.00
#
_symmetry.space_group_name_H-M   'P 1'
#
loop_
_entity.id
_entity.type
_entity.pdbx_description
1 polymer ?
#
loop_
_entity_poly.entity_id
_entity_poly.type
_entity_poly.pdbx_seq_one_letter_code
_entity_poly.pdbx_strand_id
1 'polypeptide(L)'
;MTAVPIARSQDAVFGSHRLPMNRQLQEAPVVLAILDGWGHCESTTDNAVRMAATPNMNALWQTCPHTLIQASGSAVGLPDGQMGNSEVGHITIGSGRVVRQELVRIGHAIRDGSFQRN
;
A
#
# COMPACT_ATOMS: atom_id res chain seq x y z
N MET A 1 22.50 16.37 18.26
CA MET A 1 22.34 14.94 17.90
C MET A 1 22.37 14.87 16.38
N THR A 2 23.27 14.05 15.85
CA THR A 2 24.02 14.24 14.60
C THR A 2 23.16 14.42 13.35
N ALA A 3 23.27 15.60 12.72
CA ALA A 3 22.74 15.89 11.39
C ALA A 3 23.78 15.46 10.33
N VAL A 4 23.34 14.63 9.38
CA VAL A 4 24.11 14.26 8.18
C VAL A 4 24.11 15.46 7.22
N PRO A 5 25.26 15.96 6.72
CA PRO A 5 25.26 17.08 5.79
C PRO A 5 24.82 16.62 4.40
N ILE A 6 23.82 17.30 3.83
CA ILE A 6 23.50 17.21 2.41
C ILE A 6 24.54 18.05 1.66
N ALA A 7 25.51 17.39 1.03
CA ALA A 7 26.42 18.05 0.11
C ALA A 7 25.63 18.56 -1.10
N ARG A 8 25.51 19.89 -1.23
CA ARG A 8 25.08 20.52 -2.48
C ARG A 8 26.21 20.33 -3.48
N SER A 9 26.02 19.41 -4.42
CA SER A 9 26.92 19.17 -5.54
C SER A 9 26.84 20.33 -6.53
N GLN A 10 27.56 21.41 -6.26
CA GLN A 10 28.09 22.30 -7.30
C GLN A 10 29.54 22.60 -6.92
N ASP A 11 30.42 22.50 -7.90
CA ASP A 11 31.86 22.80 -7.86
C ASP A 11 32.80 21.65 -7.46
N ALA A 12 32.98 20.72 -8.41
CA ALA A 12 34.25 20.01 -8.58
C ALA A 12 34.69 20.15 -10.05
N VAL A 13 35.52 21.16 -10.32
CA VAL A 13 36.23 21.33 -11.59
C VAL A 13 37.54 20.56 -11.51
N PHE A 14 37.59 19.34 -12.03
CA PHE A 14 38.83 18.65 -12.40
C PHE A 14 38.57 17.60 -13.49
N GLY A 15 39.28 17.73 -14.62
CA GLY A 15 39.41 16.71 -15.66
C GLY A 15 38.46 16.85 -16.85
N SER A 16 39.02 17.15 -18.02
CA SER A 16 38.35 17.23 -19.32
C SER A 16 37.93 15.85 -19.84
N HIS A 17 36.94 15.25 -19.22
CA HIS A 17 36.10 14.21 -19.80
C HIS A 17 34.65 14.58 -19.53
N ARG A 18 33.98 15.17 -20.53
CA ARG A 18 32.54 15.36 -20.48
C ARG A 18 31.91 13.96 -20.50
N LEU A 19 31.51 13.46 -19.34
CA LEU A 19 30.54 12.36 -19.28
C LEU A 19 29.32 12.82 -20.08
N PRO A 20 28.79 11.99 -21.01
CA PRO A 20 27.63 12.38 -21.80
C PRO A 20 26.47 12.69 -20.85
N MET A 21 26.11 13.97 -20.78
CA MET A 21 25.00 14.52 -19.99
C MET A 21 23.67 14.21 -20.70
N ASN A 22 23.42 12.93 -20.97
CA ASN A 22 22.15 12.48 -21.51
C ASN A 22 21.85 11.04 -21.04
N ARG A 23 21.81 10.84 -19.72
CA ARG A 23 20.99 9.77 -19.17
C ARG A 23 19.65 10.41 -18.88
N GLN A 24 18.77 10.48 -19.89
CA GLN A 24 17.34 10.54 -19.60
C GLN A 24 17.09 9.47 -18.54
N LEU A 25 16.63 9.86 -17.35
CA LEU A 25 16.26 8.89 -16.32
C LEU A 25 15.12 8.09 -16.93
N GLN A 26 15.47 6.94 -17.50
CA GLN A 26 14.50 6.03 -18.06
C GLN A 26 13.73 5.49 -16.86
N GLU A 27 12.48 5.95 -16.71
CA GLU A 27 11.63 5.54 -15.62
C GLU A 27 11.57 4.00 -15.62
N ALA A 28 12.01 3.40 -14.52
CA ALA A 28 11.91 1.96 -14.38
C ALA A 28 10.43 1.61 -14.24
N PRO A 29 9.92 0.62 -14.99
CA PRO A 29 8.53 0.22 -14.88
C PRO A 29 8.24 -0.29 -13.46
N VAL A 30 7.12 0.14 -12.88
CA VAL A 30 6.64 -0.30 -11.57
C VAL A 30 5.40 -1.17 -11.78
N VAL A 31 5.36 -2.32 -11.10
CA VAL A 31 4.23 -3.25 -11.12
C VAL A 31 3.63 -3.33 -9.72
N LEU A 32 2.34 -3.04 -9.61
CA LEU A 32 1.54 -3.33 -8.43
C LEU A 32 0.74 -4.62 -8.69
N ALA A 33 1.09 -5.70 -7.99
CA ALA A 33 0.39 -6.98 -8.07
C ALA A 33 -0.52 -7.15 -6.84
N ILE A 34 -1.82 -7.32 -7.07
CA ILE A 34 -2.83 -7.53 -6.02
C ILE A 34 -3.24 -9.01 -6.02
N LEU A 35 -2.91 -9.72 -4.95
CA LEU A 35 -3.34 -11.10 -4.74
C LEU A 35 -4.65 -11.06 -3.94
N ASP A 36 -5.79 -11.13 -4.65
CA ASP A 36 -7.10 -11.03 -4.02
C ASP A 36 -7.34 -12.19 -3.03
N GLY A 37 -7.81 -11.87 -1.83
CA GLY A 37 -7.99 -12.83 -0.73
C GLY A 37 -6.71 -13.34 -0.07
N TRP A 38 -5.53 -12.77 -0.35
CA TRP A 38 -4.27 -13.19 0.26
C TRP A 38 -3.94 -12.42 1.55
N GLY A 39 -4.20 -13.04 2.71
CA GLY A 39 -3.96 -12.46 4.03
C GLY A 39 -2.73 -13.00 4.77
N HIS A 40 -2.34 -12.30 5.84
CA HIS A 40 -1.36 -12.78 6.82
C HIS A 40 -2.08 -13.24 8.09
N CYS A 41 -1.74 -14.44 8.58
CA CYS A 41 -2.23 -14.99 9.83
C CYS A 41 -1.10 -15.82 10.49
N GLU A 42 -0.91 -15.64 11.80
CA GLU A 42 0.09 -16.39 12.58
C GLU A 42 -0.30 -17.86 12.76
N SER A 43 -1.61 -18.16 12.75
CA SER A 43 -2.11 -19.54 12.84
C SER A 43 -1.73 -20.34 11.60
N THR A 44 -1.23 -21.56 11.83
CA THR A 44 -1.00 -22.57 10.79
C THR A 44 -2.22 -23.42 10.51
N THR A 45 -3.18 -23.48 11.44
CA THR A 45 -4.39 -24.29 11.31
C THR A 45 -5.33 -23.66 10.29
N ASP A 46 -5.81 -24.46 9.34
CA ASP A 46 -6.72 -24.05 8.26
C ASP A 46 -6.22 -22.85 7.43
N ASN A 47 -4.89 -22.68 7.33
CA ASN A 47 -4.25 -21.57 6.62
C ASN A 47 -3.69 -22.02 5.26
N ALA A 48 -4.52 -21.90 4.22
CA ALA A 48 -4.15 -22.29 2.86
C ALA A 48 -2.90 -21.55 2.34
N VAL A 49 -2.73 -20.26 2.66
CA VAL A 49 -1.57 -19.47 2.23
C VAL A 49 -0.27 -20.06 2.79
N ARG A 50 -0.27 -20.47 4.06
CA ARG A 50 0.90 -21.04 4.72
C ARG A 50 1.14 -22.51 4.37
N MET A 51 0.09 -23.25 4.04
CA MET A 51 0.18 -24.66 3.63
C MET A 51 0.55 -24.84 2.15
N ALA A 52 0.33 -23.82 1.32
CA ALA A 52 0.64 -23.88 -0.11
C ALA A 52 2.15 -23.84 -0.41
N ALA A 53 2.56 -24.49 -1.51
CA ALA A 53 3.92 -24.38 -2.03
C ALA A 53 4.09 -23.07 -2.83
N THR A 54 4.65 -22.05 -2.20
CA THR A 54 4.71 -20.67 -2.71
C THR A 54 6.15 -20.15 -2.82
N PRO A 55 7.06 -20.83 -3.55
CA PRO A 55 8.50 -20.58 -3.49
C PRO A 55 8.89 -19.14 -3.86
N ASN A 56 8.25 -18.56 -4.87
CA ASN A 56 8.51 -17.17 -5.29
C ASN A 56 8.08 -16.17 -4.22
N MET A 57 6.92 -16.38 -3.58
CA MET A 57 6.49 -15.49 -2.52
C MET A 57 7.33 -15.63 -1.27
N ASN A 58 7.73 -16.84 -0.93
CA ASN A 58 8.64 -17.09 0.20
C ASN A 58 10.00 -16.41 -0.02
N ALA A 59 10.57 -16.49 -1.23
CA ALA A 59 11.81 -15.81 -1.56
C ALA A 59 11.70 -14.29 -1.43
N LEU A 60 10.65 -13.68 -2.00
CA LEU A 60 10.40 -12.25 -1.89
C LEU A 60 10.22 -11.80 -0.43
N TRP A 61 9.47 -12.56 0.37
CA TRP A 61 9.27 -12.27 1.79
C TRP A 61 10.59 -12.31 2.59
N GLN A 62 11.49 -13.24 2.27
CA GLN A 62 12.76 -13.39 3.00
C GLN A 62 13.83 -12.37 2.57
N THR A 63 13.81 -11.90 1.32
CA THR A 63 14.92 -11.15 0.73
C THR A 63 14.61 -9.68 0.47
N CYS A 64 13.33 -9.30 0.40
CA CYS A 64 12.92 -7.93 0.11
C CYS A 64 12.31 -7.24 1.36
N PRO A 65 12.48 -5.92 1.49
CA PRO A 65 11.74 -5.14 2.49
C PRO A 65 10.23 -5.34 2.31
N HIS A 66 9.53 -5.65 3.39
CA HIS A 66 8.10 -5.87 3.40
C HIS A 66 7.49 -5.38 4.71
N THR A 67 6.18 -5.15 4.71
CA THR A 67 5.40 -4.78 5.89
C THR A 67 3.97 -5.29 5.75
N LEU A 68 3.22 -5.24 6.84
CA LEU A 68 1.79 -5.56 6.87
C LEU A 68 0.98 -4.26 6.93
N ILE A 69 -0.15 -4.26 6.22
CA ILE A 69 -1.10 -3.14 6.20
C ILE A 69 -2.49 -3.61 6.63
N GLN A 70 -3.29 -2.71 7.18
CA GLN A 70 -4.67 -2.99 7.55
C GLN A 70 -5.56 -2.88 6.31
N ALA A 71 -6.31 -3.95 6.00
CA ALA A 71 -7.16 -4.06 4.81
C ALA A 71 -8.65 -4.25 5.15
N SER A 72 -9.06 -3.95 6.39
CA SER A 72 -10.41 -4.15 6.91
C SER A 72 -10.81 -3.04 7.89
N GLY A 73 -12.08 -3.01 8.26
CA GLY A 73 -12.62 -2.04 9.21
C GLY A 73 -12.41 -0.57 8.81
N SER A 74 -12.23 0.29 9.82
CA SER A 74 -12.07 1.73 9.62
C SER A 74 -10.86 2.12 8.78
N ALA A 75 -9.81 1.29 8.73
CA ALA A 75 -8.62 1.52 7.91
C ALA A 75 -8.93 1.59 6.40
N VAL A 76 -10.04 0.98 5.97
CA VAL A 76 -10.49 0.99 4.57
C VAL A 76 -11.89 1.62 4.42
N GLY A 77 -12.38 2.31 5.46
CA GLY A 77 -13.65 3.04 5.42
C GLY A 77 -14.89 2.18 5.66
N LEU A 78 -14.71 1.00 6.25
CA LEU A 78 -15.78 0.13 6.75
C LEU A 78 -16.00 0.37 8.26
N PRO A 79 -17.14 -0.09 8.83
CA PRO A 79 -17.33 -0.17 10.28
C PRO A 79 -16.22 -1.00 10.95
N ASP A 80 -15.88 -0.66 12.20
CA ASP A 80 -14.88 -1.41 12.96
C ASP A 80 -15.27 -2.89 13.10
N GLY A 81 -14.29 -3.78 12.94
CA GLY A 81 -14.50 -5.23 12.97
C GLY A 81 -15.08 -5.83 11.69
N GLN A 82 -15.51 -5.03 10.72
CA GLN A 82 -15.99 -5.55 9.44
C GLN A 82 -14.83 -6.03 8.57
N MET A 83 -14.95 -7.25 8.05
CA MET A 83 -13.99 -7.84 7.11
C MET A 83 -13.87 -6.97 5.85
N GLY A 84 -12.65 -6.87 5.33
CA GLY A 84 -12.37 -6.26 4.03
C GLY A 84 -12.97 -7.06 2.87
N ASN A 85 -13.04 -6.41 1.71
CA ASN A 85 -13.46 -7.04 0.47
C ASN A 85 -12.75 -6.40 -0.73
N SER A 86 -12.88 -7.02 -1.91
CA SER A 86 -12.18 -6.60 -3.13
C SER A 86 -12.50 -5.16 -3.53
N GLU A 87 -13.77 -4.76 -3.54
CA GLU A 87 -14.21 -3.43 -3.96
C GLU A 87 -13.58 -2.34 -3.09
N VAL A 88 -13.75 -2.46 -1.78
CA VAL A 88 -13.23 -1.50 -0.81
C VAL A 88 -11.70 -1.45 -0.83
N GLY A 89 -11.04 -2.59 -0.99
CA GLY A 89 -9.59 -2.69 -1.11
C GLY A 89 -9.07 -1.96 -2.34
N HIS A 90 -9.63 -2.23 -3.53
CA HIS A 90 -9.21 -1.60 -4.78
C HIS A 90 -9.44 -0.09 -4.77
N ILE A 91 -10.57 0.37 -4.21
CA ILE A 91 -10.85 1.80 -4.07
C ILE A 91 -9.84 2.48 -3.15
N THR A 92 -9.53 1.86 -2.00
CA THR A 92 -8.57 2.44 -1.04
C THR A 92 -7.17 2.54 -1.66
N ILE A 93 -6.71 1.47 -2.31
CA ILE A 93 -5.41 1.43 -3.00
C ILE A 93 -5.36 2.48 -4.13
N GLY A 94 -6.37 2.47 -5.02
CA GLY A 94 -6.41 3.35 -6.18
C GLY A 94 -6.60 4.83 -5.83
N SER A 95 -7.25 5.14 -4.71
CA SER A 95 -7.49 6.52 -4.27
C SER A 95 -6.38 7.09 -3.39
N GLY A 96 -5.50 6.25 -2.84
CA GLY A 96 -4.45 6.69 -1.90
C GLY A 96 -4.97 7.29 -0.60
N ARG A 97 -6.25 7.05 -0.25
CA ARG A 97 -6.90 7.54 0.97
C ARG A 97 -8.03 6.63 1.42
N VAL A 98 -8.45 6.79 2.68
CA VAL A 98 -9.64 6.10 3.19
C VAL A 98 -10.90 6.68 2.56
N VAL A 99 -11.68 5.84 1.87
CA VAL A 99 -12.97 6.22 1.28
C VAL A 99 -14.09 5.63 2.11
N ARG A 100 -14.91 6.48 2.74
CA ARG A 100 -16.08 6.04 3.52
C ARG A 100 -17.10 5.38 2.60
N GLN A 101 -17.38 4.12 2.88
CA GLN A 101 -18.33 3.33 2.13
C GLN A 101 -19.76 3.80 2.37
N GLU A 102 -20.62 3.54 1.38
CA GLU A 102 -22.00 4.04 1.39
C GLU A 102 -22.80 3.50 2.58
N LEU A 103 -22.58 2.24 2.97
CA LEU A 103 -23.18 1.66 4.18
C LEU A 103 -22.89 2.49 5.44
N VAL A 104 -21.65 2.96 5.61
CA VAL A 104 -21.25 3.80 6.75
C VAL A 104 -21.93 5.16 6.65
N ARG A 105 -22.00 5.73 5.44
CA ARG A 105 -22.62 7.04 5.18
C ARG A 105 -24.12 7.02 5.42
N ILE A 106 -24.83 6.03 4.88
CA ILE A 106 -26.27 5.81 5.08
C ILE A 106 -26.55 5.57 6.57
N GLY A 107 -25.79 4.68 7.22
CA GLY A 107 -25.95 4.42 8.65
C GLY A 107 -25.68 5.64 9.54
N HIS A 108 -24.80 6.55 9.12
CA HIS A 108 -24.61 7.84 9.78
C HIS A 108 -25.83 8.75 9.54
N ALA A 109 -26.28 8.87 8.30
CA ALA A 109 -27.40 9.73 7.92
C ALA A 109 -28.72 9.34 8.60
N ILE A 110 -28.94 8.03 8.83
CA ILE A 110 -30.10 7.54 9.57
C ILE A 110 -29.99 7.93 11.05
N ARG A 111 -28.80 7.82 11.65
CA ARG A 111 -28.58 8.13 13.08
C ARG A 111 -28.64 9.62 13.39
N ASP A 112 -28.15 10.47 12.50
CA ASP A 112 -28.14 11.93 12.69
C ASP A 112 -29.42 12.62 12.16
N GLY A 113 -30.36 11.84 11.62
CA GLY A 113 -31.63 12.31 11.09
C GLY A 113 -31.51 13.11 9.78
N SER A 114 -30.35 13.13 9.14
CA SER A 114 -30.15 13.81 7.84
C SER A 114 -30.73 13.03 6.67
N PHE A 115 -30.92 11.71 6.82
CA PHE A 115 -31.52 10.87 5.78
C PHE A 115 -32.94 11.34 5.42
N GLN A 116 -33.72 11.81 6.40
CA GLN A 116 -35.10 12.28 6.23
C GLN A 116 -35.19 13.66 5.56
N ARG A 117 -34.06 14.33 5.30
CA ARG A 117 -33.98 15.67 4.70
C ARG A 117 -33.37 15.67 3.29
N ASN A 118 -33.22 14.50 2.67
CA ASN A 118 -32.66 14.32 1.33
C ASN A 118 -33.76 14.33 0.26
#